data_AF-A0A951EKN5-F1
#
_entry.id   AF-A0A951EKN5-F1
#
_cell.length_a   1.000
_cell.length_b   1.000
_cell.length_c   1.000
_cell.angle_alpha   90.00
_cell.angle_beta   90.00
_cell.angle_gamma   90.00
#
_symmetry.space_group_name_H-M   'P 1'
#
loop_
_entity.id
_entity.type
_entity.pdbx_description
1 polymer ?
#
loop_
_entity_poly.entity_id
_entity_poly.type
_entity_poly.pdbx_seq_one_letter_code
_entity_poly.pdbx_strand_id
1 'polypeptide(L)'
;MGRHAANQDPLHVLYVGSSADLGALRRLMEAHGAVTRCRLTPEVTVVIVDSSVSADHPTVRTAGTLGIPVMEPAEAIIQFAGWRSRTESGLPAWATVARLPAPPAEPIRPAPTARRSWLFRRSTQ
;
A
#
# COMPACT_ATOMS: atom_id res chain seq x y z
N MET A 1 -5.73 -27.28 17.54
CA MET A 1 -6.24 -25.93 17.22
C MET A 1 -5.04 -25.01 16.98
N GLY A 2 -4.47 -25.04 15.77
CA GLY A 2 -3.30 -24.25 15.41
C GLY A 2 -3.73 -22.84 15.02
N ARG A 3 -3.41 -21.85 15.86
CA ARG A 3 -3.56 -20.44 15.48
C ARG A 3 -2.59 -20.20 14.33
N HIS A 4 -3.10 -19.92 13.14
CA HIS A 4 -2.34 -19.29 12.07
C HIS A 4 -1.86 -17.93 12.59
N ALA A 5 -0.69 -17.92 13.24
CA ALA A 5 0.13 -16.73 13.35
C ALA A 5 0.64 -16.47 11.94
N ALA A 6 -0.19 -15.79 11.14
CA ALA A 6 0.30 -15.12 9.96
C ALA A 6 1.55 -14.35 10.39
N ASN A 7 2.63 -14.55 9.65
CA ASN A 7 3.92 -13.91 9.77
C ASN A 7 3.75 -12.39 9.58
N GLN A 8 3.11 -11.74 10.54
CA GLN A 8 2.83 -10.31 10.56
C GLN A 8 3.86 -9.72 11.51
N ASP A 9 5.00 -9.34 10.95
CA ASP A 9 5.95 -8.53 11.68
C ASP A 9 5.24 -7.23 12.08
N PRO A 10 5.08 -6.95 13.39
CA PRO A 10 4.32 -5.79 13.84
C PRO A 10 5.06 -4.52 13.43
N LEU A 11 4.36 -3.59 12.79
CA LEU A 11 4.95 -2.33 12.37
C LEU A 11 5.48 -1.58 13.59
N HIS A 12 6.80 -1.42 13.69
CA HIS A 12 7.45 -0.72 14.78
C HIS A 12 7.66 0.74 14.43
N VAL A 13 6.98 1.63 15.16
CA VAL A 13 6.91 3.05 14.84
C VAL A 13 7.49 3.87 15.98
N LEU A 14 8.38 4.81 15.67
CA LEU A 14 8.89 5.79 16.63
C LEU A 14 8.34 7.17 16.27
N TYR A 15 7.70 7.84 17.22
CA TYR A 15 7.21 9.20 17.05
C TYR A 15 8.18 10.20 17.68
N VAL A 16 8.48 11.29 16.98
CA VAL A 16 9.34 12.37 17.46
C VAL A 16 8.58 13.69 17.30
N GLY A 17 8.31 14.35 18.43
CA GLY A 17 7.58 15.61 18.47
C GLY A 17 6.63 15.69 19.65
N SER A 18 5.93 16.81 19.78
CA SER A 18 4.96 17.06 20.86
C SER A 18 3.58 17.53 20.34
N SER A 19 3.32 17.34 19.05
CA SER A 19 2.06 17.74 18.43
C SER A 19 0.90 16.84 18.88
N ALA A 20 -0.28 17.44 19.04
CA ALA A 20 -1.52 16.72 19.35
C ALA A 20 -1.88 15.70 18.25
N ASP A 21 -1.50 16.00 17.01
CA ASP A 21 -1.73 15.13 15.85
C ASP A 21 -1.02 13.77 15.99
N LEU A 22 0.20 13.77 16.53
CA LEU A 22 0.94 12.53 16.82
C LEU A 22 0.22 11.65 17.83
N GLY A 23 -0.48 12.25 18.80
CA GLY A 23 -1.27 11.50 19.79
C GLY A 23 -2.46 10.78 19.15
N ALA A 24 -3.15 11.45 18.21
CA ALA A 24 -4.24 10.85 17.45
C ALA A 24 -3.75 9.77 16.49
N LEU A 25 -2.69 10.05 15.74
CA LEU A 25 -2.04 9.11 14.82
C LEU A 25 -1.54 7.86 15.53
N ARG A 26 -0.89 8.03 16.70
CA ARG A 26 -0.44 6.93 17.53
C ARG A 26 -1.58 6.01 17.92
N ARG A 27 -2.68 6.57 18.45
CA ARG A 27 -3.86 5.78 18.85
C ARG A 27 -4.45 5.04 17.67
N LEU A 28 -4.51 5.67 16.50
CA LEU A 28 -4.98 5.05 15.27
C LEU A 28 -4.09 3.84 14.91
N MET A 29 -2.78 4.04 14.80
CA MET A 29 -1.85 2.98 14.40
C MET A 29 -1.80 1.83 15.42
N GLU A 30 -1.82 2.13 16.72
CA GLU A 30 -1.87 1.13 17.81
C GLU A 30 -3.18 0.33 17.78
N ALA A 31 -4.33 0.98 17.55
CA ALA A 31 -5.61 0.29 17.36
C ALA A 31 -5.59 -0.68 16.17
N HIS A 32 -4.69 -0.42 15.22
CA HIS A 32 -4.48 -1.24 14.04
C HIS A 32 -3.29 -2.20 14.16
N GLY A 33 -2.71 -2.39 15.35
CA GLY A 33 -1.68 -3.39 15.62
C GLY A 33 -0.24 -2.92 15.43
N ALA A 34 0.00 -1.63 15.19
CA ALA A 34 1.35 -1.08 15.21
C ALA A 34 1.88 -1.00 16.65
N VAL A 35 3.18 -1.19 16.81
CA VAL A 35 3.86 -1.13 18.10
C VAL A 35 4.67 0.15 18.18
N THR A 36 4.23 1.07 19.04
CA THR A 36 4.98 2.29 19.32
C THR A 36 6.23 1.98 20.13
N ARG A 37 7.38 2.46 19.68
CA ARG A 37 8.64 2.41 20.43
C ARG A 37 9.01 3.80 20.92
N CYS A 38 9.63 3.88 22.10
CA CYS A 38 10.13 5.14 22.65
C CYS A 38 11.61 5.38 22.34
N ARG A 39 12.30 4.35 21.84
CA ARG A 39 13.72 4.38 21.52
C ARG A 39 13.91 3.96 20.07
N LEU A 40 14.85 4.63 19.41
CA LEU A 40 15.31 4.22 18.09
C LEU A 40 16.17 2.97 18.24
N THR A 41 15.65 1.86 17.72
CA THR A 41 16.35 0.57 17.64
C THR A 41 16.32 0.09 16.20
N PRO A 42 17.18 -0.86 15.81
CA PRO A 42 17.15 -1.46 14.47
C PRO A 42 15.82 -2.17 14.13
N GLU A 43 15.01 -2.47 15.15
CA GLU A 43 13.67 -3.05 14.98
C GLU A 43 12.64 -2.01 14.51
N VAL A 44 12.94 -0.71 14.64
CA VAL A 44 12.04 0.36 14.21
C VAL A 44 11.98 0.37 12.68
N THR A 45 10.77 0.18 12.16
CA THR A 45 10.51 0.14 10.72
C THR A 45 10.38 1.54 10.13
N VAL A 46 9.89 2.50 10.92
CA VAL A 46 9.67 3.89 10.47
C VAL A 46 9.72 4.88 11.63
N VAL A 47 10.25 6.07 11.36
CA VAL A 47 10.22 7.22 12.28
C VAL A 47 9.26 8.28 11.73
N ILE A 48 8.28 8.66 12.54
CA ILE A 48 7.34 9.74 12.22
C ILE A 48 7.78 10.97 12.99
N VAL A 49 8.07 12.03 12.26
CA VAL A 49 8.62 13.28 12.80
C VAL A 49 7.61 14.38 12.55
N ASP A 50 7.25 15.09 13.60
CA ASP A 50 6.40 16.26 13.48
C ASP A 50 7.17 17.46 12.90
N SER A 51 6.48 18.32 12.17
CA SER A 51 7.07 19.49 11.52
C SER A 51 7.71 20.50 12.49
N SER A 52 7.39 20.42 13.80
CA SER A 52 8.07 21.19 14.85
C SER A 52 9.49 20.71 15.17
N VAL A 53 9.87 19.51 14.72
CA VAL A 53 11.17 18.91 14.97
C VAL A 53 12.12 19.24 13.82
N SER A 54 13.25 19.83 14.15
CA SER A 54 14.29 20.15 13.16
C SER A 54 14.85 18.90 12.49
N ALA A 55 15.20 19.01 11.21
CA ALA A 55 15.91 17.97 10.47
C ALA A 55 17.26 17.58 11.12
N ASP A 56 17.87 18.47 11.91
CA ASP A 56 19.11 18.22 12.66
C ASP A 56 18.89 17.47 13.98
N HIS A 57 17.66 17.09 14.31
CA HIS A 57 17.37 16.36 15.54
C HIS A 57 18.15 15.04 15.61
N PRO A 58 18.75 14.67 16.76
CA PRO A 58 19.62 13.50 16.87
C PRO A 58 18.94 12.19 16.42
N THR A 59 17.63 12.07 16.66
CA THR A 59 16.84 10.92 16.20
C THR A 59 16.71 10.87 14.68
N VAL A 60 16.56 12.01 14.00
CA VAL A 60 16.46 12.07 12.53
C VAL A 60 17.79 11.67 11.91
N ARG A 61 18.90 12.22 12.43
CA ARG A 61 20.25 11.86 11.97
C ARG A 61 20.57 10.38 12.19
N THR A 62 20.19 9.85 13.35
CA THR A 62 20.41 8.43 13.67
C THR A 62 19.52 7.52 12.82
N ALA A 63 18.27 7.90 12.57
CA ALA A 63 17.38 7.16 11.67
C ALA A 63 17.96 7.08 10.27
N GLY A 64 18.46 8.21 9.73
CA GLY A 64 19.15 8.23 8.45
C GLY A 64 20.42 7.36 8.43
N THR A 65 21.18 7.34 9.53
CA THR A 65 22.37 6.46 9.66
C THR A 65 21.98 4.98 9.67
N LEU A 66 20.85 4.63 10.26
CA LEU A 66 20.32 3.28 10.31
C LEU A 66 19.55 2.88 9.04
N GLY A 67 19.38 3.79 8.07
CA GLY A 67 18.57 3.55 6.88
C GLY A 67 17.06 3.44 7.17
N ILE A 68 16.62 3.92 8.33
CA ILE A 68 15.21 3.90 8.73
C ILE A 68 14.52 5.11 8.08
N PRO A 69 13.40 4.90 7.36
CA PRO A 69 12.68 5.99 6.73
C PRO A 69 12.13 6.96 7.77
N VAL A 70 12.29 8.26 7.49
CA VAL A 70 11.76 9.37 8.27
C VAL A 70 10.66 10.04 7.45
N MET A 71 9.48 10.23 8.03
CA MET A 71 8.33 10.83 7.35
C MET A 71 7.52 11.75 8.26
N GLU A 72 6.80 12.69 7.66
CA GLU A 72 5.85 13.56 8.35
C GLU A 72 4.56 12.80 8.72
N PRO A 73 3.80 13.21 9.75
CA PRO A 73 2.56 12.54 10.16
C PRO A 73 1.52 12.44 9.04
N ALA A 74 1.39 13.46 8.19
CA ALA A 74 0.47 13.44 7.06
C ALA A 74 0.85 12.36 6.02
N GLU A 75 2.14 12.17 5.77
CA GLU A 75 2.65 11.14 4.86
C GLU A 75 2.51 9.74 5.47
N ALA A 76 2.74 9.63 6.78
CA ALA A 76 2.56 8.38 7.52
C ALA A 76 1.14 7.85 7.43
N ILE A 77 0.11 8.71 7.45
CA ILE A 77 -1.29 8.30 7.26
C ILE A 77 -1.51 7.65 5.89
N ILE A 78 -0.95 8.25 4.83
CA ILE A 78 -1.09 7.76 3.45
C ILE A 78 -0.34 6.42 3.29
N GLN A 79 0.89 6.35 3.77
CA GLN A 79 1.71 5.14 3.72
C GLN A 79 1.12 4.00 4.56
N PHE A 80 0.56 4.34 5.73
CA PHE A 80 -0.12 3.38 6.59
C PHE A 80 -1.34 2.74 5.93
N ALA A 81 -2.16 3.52 5.21
CA ALA A 81 -3.24 2.99 4.40
C ALA A 81 -2.72 2.04 3.29
N GLY A 82 -1.56 2.34 2.72
CA GLY A 82 -0.85 1.47 1.78
C GLY A 82 -0.35 0.15 2.41
N TRP A 83 0.25 0.21 3.60
CA TRP A 83 0.70 -0.98 4.34
C TRP A 83 -0.46 -1.89 4.73
N ARG A 84 -1.57 -1.30 5.17
CA ARG A 84 -2.82 -2.00 5.46
C ARG A 84 -3.39 -2.71 4.23
N SER A 85 -3.41 -2.04 3.09
CA SER A 85 -3.88 -2.63 1.84
C SER A 85 -3.06 -3.86 1.44
N ARG A 86 -1.75 -3.87 1.71
CA ARG A 86 -0.86 -5.02 1.47
C ARG A 86 -1.08 -6.18 2.44
N THR A 87 -1.49 -5.91 3.68
CA THR A 87 -1.67 -6.92 4.73
C THR A 87 -3.09 -7.48 4.79
N GLU A 88 -4.12 -6.70 4.47
CA GLU A 88 -5.50 -7.20 4.28
C GLU A 88 -5.68 -7.93 2.95
N SER A 89 -4.89 -7.58 1.94
CA SER A 89 -4.73 -8.39 0.73
C SER A 89 -3.82 -9.57 1.05
N GLY A 90 -4.33 -10.56 1.79
CA GLY A 90 -3.77 -11.91 1.84
C GLY A 90 -3.84 -12.65 0.50
N LEU A 91 -3.88 -11.91 -0.63
CA LEU A 91 -3.82 -12.41 -1.97
C LEU A 91 -2.60 -11.76 -2.64
N PRO A 92 -1.72 -12.55 -3.27
CA PRO A 92 -0.53 -12.03 -3.94
C PRO A 92 -0.90 -11.01 -5.01
N ALA A 93 -0.03 -10.02 -5.24
CA ALA A 93 -0.26 -8.84 -6.10
C ALA A 93 -0.71 -9.14 -7.54
N TRP A 94 -0.61 -10.38 -8.03
CA TRP A 94 -1.20 -10.79 -9.32
C TRP A 94 -2.72 -10.98 -9.28
N ALA A 95 -3.32 -11.14 -8.09
CA ALA A 95 -4.75 -11.33 -7.91
C ALA A 95 -5.56 -10.02 -7.88
N THR A 96 -4.91 -8.86 -7.67
CA THR A 96 -5.59 -7.55 -7.66
C THR A 96 -6.07 -7.10 -9.04
N VAL A 97 -5.60 -7.73 -10.13
CA VAL A 97 -6.14 -7.50 -11.49
C VAL A 97 -7.57 -8.03 -11.64
N ALA A 98 -8.09 -8.82 -10.69
CA ALA A 98 -9.44 -9.38 -10.76
C ALA A 98 -10.57 -8.49 -10.17
N ARG A 99 -10.27 -7.30 -9.62
CA ARG A 99 -11.30 -6.45 -8.99
C ARG A 99 -11.43 -5.04 -9.56
N LEU A 100 -11.30 -4.90 -10.88
CA LEU A 100 -12.15 -3.90 -11.53
C LEU A 100 -13.60 -4.40 -11.38
N PRO A 101 -14.56 -3.60 -10.88
CA PRO A 101 -15.94 -3.84 -11.27
C PRO A 101 -15.93 -3.82 -12.80
N ALA A 102 -16.27 -4.94 -13.43
CA ALA A 102 -16.47 -4.95 -14.87
C ALA A 102 -17.39 -3.77 -15.19
N PRO A 103 -17.04 -2.88 -16.13
CA PRO A 103 -18.01 -1.91 -16.62
C PRO A 103 -19.27 -2.70 -17.01
N PRO A 104 -20.49 -2.21 -16.73
CA PRO A 104 -21.70 -2.92 -17.12
C PRO A 104 -21.55 -3.25 -18.60
N ALA A 105 -21.54 -4.55 -18.90
CA ALA A 105 -21.33 -5.03 -20.25
C ALA A 105 -22.46 -4.47 -21.12
N GLU A 106 -22.17 -3.40 -21.86
CA GLU A 106 -22.99 -3.01 -22.98
C GLU A 106 -23.06 -4.24 -23.91
N PRO A 107 -24.26 -4.69 -24.30
CA PRO A 107 -24.39 -5.82 -25.20
C PRO A 107 -23.77 -5.42 -26.53
N ILE A 108 -22.62 -6.02 -26.82
CA ILE A 108 -21.92 -5.91 -28.08
C ILE A 108 -22.88 -6.42 -29.16
N ARG A 109 -23.47 -5.49 -29.93
CA ARG A 109 -24.19 -5.80 -31.16
C ARG A 109 -23.27 -6.69 -32.01
N PRO A 110 -23.70 -7.88 -32.46
CA PRO A 110 -22.88 -8.65 -33.37
C PRO A 110 -22.80 -7.91 -34.69
N ALA A 111 -21.61 -7.40 -35.03
CA ALA A 111 -21.28 -7.00 -36.38
C ALA A 111 -21.30 -8.25 -37.27
N PRO A 112 -22.04 -8.27 -38.39
CA PRO A 112 -22.04 -9.42 -39.27
C PRO A 112 -20.66 -9.62 -39.90
N THR A 113 -20.08 -10.77 -39.59
CA THR A 113 -18.92 -11.38 -40.25
C THR A 113 -19.18 -11.50 -41.75
N ALA A 114 -18.54 -10.65 -42.55
CA ALA A 114 -18.42 -10.87 -43.98
C ALA A 114 -16.96 -10.66 -44.42
N ARG A 115 -16.12 -11.59 -43.98
CA ARG A 115 -14.84 -11.92 -44.62
C ARG A 115 -14.83 -13.44 -44.59
N ARG A 116 -14.82 -14.15 -45.71
CA ARG A 116 -13.89 -14.06 -46.84
C ARG A 116 -14.27 -15.18 -47.81
N SER A 117 -13.78 -15.08 -49.06
CA SER A 117 -13.24 -16.23 -49.83
C SER A 117 -14.25 -17.22 -50.45
N TRP A 118 -14.12 -17.77 -51.65
CA TRP A 118 -13.09 -17.83 -52.69
C TRP A 118 -13.74 -18.49 -53.95
N LEU A 119 -13.14 -18.27 -55.13
CA LEU A 119 -12.99 -19.23 -56.25
C LEU A 119 -14.13 -19.47 -57.28
N PHE A 120 -13.64 -19.68 -58.52
CA PHE A 120 -14.26 -20.23 -59.75
C PHE A 120 -15.06 -19.24 -60.63
N ARG A 121 -14.63 -18.81 -61.83
CA ARG A 121 -14.13 -19.46 -63.09
C ARG A 121 -15.26 -19.55 -64.15
N ARG A 122 -15.00 -18.94 -65.33
CA ARG A 122 -15.61 -19.16 -66.67
C ARG A 122 -17.09 -18.76 -66.79
N SER A 123 -17.68 -18.41 -67.94
CA SER A 123 -17.30 -18.25 -69.36
C SER A 123 -18.56 -17.70 -70.06
N THR A 124 -18.40 -17.00 -71.21
CA THR A 124 -19.38 -16.83 -72.33
C THR A 124 -20.74 -16.18 -71.98
N GLN A 125 -21.24 -15.20 -72.71
CA GLN A 125 -21.29 -15.00 -74.16
C GLN A 125 -21.47 -13.52 -74.47
#